data_AF-A0A2V2AUJ2-F1
#
_entry.id   AF-A0A2V2AUJ2-F1
#
_cell.length_a   1.000
_cell.length_b   1.000
_cell.length_c   1.000
_cell.angle_alpha   90.00
_cell.angle_beta   90.00
_cell.angle_gamma   90.00
#
_symmetry.space_group_name_H-M   'P 1'
#
loop_
_entity.id
_entity.type
_entity.pdbx_description
1 polymer ?
#
loop_
_entity_poly.entity_id
_entity_poly.type
_entity_poly.pdbx_seq_one_letter_code
_entity_poly.pdbx_strand_id
1 'polypeptide(L)'
;MNLLMGVPAVVPVFLVWYIAVNGPLAELGWTVREPTENDGMMLWLVIAVPIVAAFVLLWWLANAFARRWNTAAARVYWPVCAAVTLVPTSALMIFL
;
A
#
# COMPACT_ATOMS: atom_id res chain seq x y z
N MET A 1 13.17 9.00 -5.83
CA MET A 1 11.84 9.43 -5.37
C MET A 1 10.97 8.25 -4.96
N ASN A 2 10.61 7.37 -5.88
CA ASN A 2 9.77 6.20 -5.56
C ASN A 2 10.41 5.23 -4.54
N LEU A 3 11.74 5.05 -4.58
CA LEU A 3 12.47 4.27 -3.59
C LEU A 3 12.37 4.87 -2.16
N LEU A 4 12.39 6.20 -2.02
CA LEU A 4 12.24 6.86 -0.72
C LEU A 4 10.80 6.74 -0.21
N MET A 5 9.82 6.86 -1.13
CA MET A 5 8.41 6.64 -0.82
C MET A 5 8.10 5.19 -0.44
N GLY A 6 8.96 4.23 -0.76
CA GLY A 6 8.80 2.84 -0.35
C GLY A 6 8.95 2.59 1.15
N VAL A 7 9.62 3.49 1.88
CA VAL A 7 9.70 3.40 3.35
C VAL A 7 8.34 3.72 4.00
N PRO A 8 7.71 4.90 3.76
CA PRO A 8 6.38 5.17 4.29
C PRO A 8 5.30 4.28 3.69
N ALA A 9 5.51 3.68 2.50
CA ALA A 9 4.58 2.73 1.89
C ALA A 9 4.37 1.45 2.72
N VAL A 10 5.27 1.12 3.65
CA VAL A 10 5.10 -0.03 4.56
C VAL A 10 3.78 0.06 5.31
N VAL A 11 3.42 1.24 5.81
CA VAL A 11 2.19 1.44 6.61
C VAL A 11 0.91 1.17 5.81
N PRO A 12 0.64 1.84 4.66
CA PRO A 12 -0.56 1.56 3.88
C PRO A 12 -0.57 0.14 3.30
N VAL A 13 0.58 -0.44 2.93
CA VAL A 13 0.62 -1.83 2.44
C VAL A 13 0.27 -2.81 3.58
N PHE A 14 0.82 -2.60 4.77
CA PHE A 14 0.47 -3.39 5.95
C PHE A 14 -1.02 -3.30 6.28
N LEU A 15 -1.61 -2.10 6.26
CA LEU A 15 -3.04 -1.91 6.56
C LEU A 15 -3.94 -2.65 5.56
N VAL A 16 -3.62 -2.58 4.26
CA VAL A 16 -4.36 -3.30 3.21
C VAL A 16 -4.23 -4.81 3.41
N TRP A 17 -3.02 -5.30 3.69
CA TRP A 17 -2.78 -6.72 3.97
C TRP A 17 -3.55 -7.18 5.22
N TYR A 18 -3.47 -6.42 6.32
CA TYR A 18 -4.11 -6.73 7.59
C TYR A 18 -5.63 -6.84 7.43
N ILE A 19 -6.26 -5.88 6.77
CA ILE A 19 -7.70 -5.89 6.48
C ILE A 19 -8.05 -7.08 5.59
N ALA A 20 -7.27 -7.38 4.55
CA ALA A 20 -7.54 -8.51 3.67
C ALA A 20 -7.50 -9.84 4.44
N VAL A 21 -6.44 -10.08 5.21
CA VAL A 21 -6.22 -11.31 5.99
C VAL A 21 -7.23 -11.49 7.11
N ASN A 22 -7.63 -10.42 7.79
CA ASN A 22 -8.60 -10.51 8.91
C ASN A 22 -10.06 -10.34 8.46
N GLY A 23 -10.32 -9.84 7.25
CA GLY A 23 -11.65 -9.60 6.72
C GLY A 23 -12.02 -10.61 5.63
N PRO A 24 -12.02 -10.21 4.36
CA PRO A 24 -12.55 -11.00 3.26
C PRO A 24 -11.83 -12.33 3.04
N LEU A 25 -10.51 -12.39 3.22
CA LEU A 25 -9.78 -13.66 3.04
C LEU A 25 -10.11 -14.66 4.15
N ALA A 26 -10.36 -14.18 5.37
CA ALA A 26 -10.80 -15.03 6.47
C ALA A 26 -12.24 -15.51 6.28
N GLU A 27 -13.12 -14.66 5.76
CA GLU A 27 -14.51 -15.03 5.42
C GLU A 27 -14.57 -16.10 4.32
N LEU A 28 -13.61 -16.07 3.40
CA LEU A 28 -13.41 -17.10 2.38
C LEU A 28 -12.71 -18.36 2.89
N GLY A 29 -12.27 -18.38 4.16
CA GLY A 29 -11.55 -19.49 4.77
C GLY A 29 -10.10 -19.66 4.28
N TRP A 30 -9.52 -18.65 3.64
CA TRP A 30 -8.12 -18.69 3.17
C TRP A 30 -7.13 -18.31 4.26
N THR A 31 -7.59 -17.57 5.26
CA THR A 31 -6.79 -17.12 6.40
C THR A 31 -7.58 -17.27 7.71
N VAL A 32 -6.88 -17.17 8.83
CA VAL A 32 -7.49 -17.19 10.17
C VAL A 32 -7.45 -15.76 10.72
N ARG A 33 -8.58 -15.28 11.26
CA ARG A 33 -8.64 -13.98 11.94
C ARG A 33 -7.76 -13.99 13.18
N GLU A 34 -7.12 -12.85 13.45
CA GLU A 34 -6.33 -12.62 14.64
C GLU A 34 -7.21 -12.81 15.89
N PRO A 35 -6.90 -13.74 16.81
CA PRO A 35 -7.75 -14.05 17.96
C PRO A 35 -7.92 -12.87 18.93
N THR A 36 -7.00 -11.92 18.92
CA THR A 36 -7.04 -10.72 19.77
C THR A 36 -7.80 -9.55 19.16
N GLU A 37 -8.25 -9.67 17.91
CA GLU A 37 -9.01 -8.62 17.22
C GLU A 37 -10.45 -8.56 17.75
N ASN A 38 -10.76 -7.49 18.49
CA ASN A 38 -12.06 -7.30 19.15
C ASN A 38 -12.78 -6.02 18.72
N ASP A 39 -12.13 -5.15 17.94
CA ASP A 39 -12.66 -3.83 17.58
C ASP A 39 -13.49 -3.87 16.28
N GLY A 40 -13.33 -4.95 15.51
CA GLY A 40 -14.11 -5.22 14.31
C GLY A 40 -13.59 -4.45 13.09
N MET A 41 -13.92 -4.97 11.91
CA MET A 41 -13.32 -4.51 10.64
C MET A 41 -13.66 -3.06 10.29
N MET A 42 -14.78 -2.53 10.79
CA MET A 42 -15.21 -1.17 10.50
C MET A 42 -14.23 -0.13 11.05
N LEU A 43 -13.69 -0.33 12.25
CA LEU A 43 -12.70 0.58 12.83
C LEU A 43 -11.44 0.63 11.97
N TRP A 44 -10.95 -0.53 11.54
CA TRP A 44 -9.79 -0.64 10.65
C TRP A 44 -10.00 0.06 9.32
N LEU A 45 -11.19 -0.03 8.71
CA LEU A 45 -11.51 0.71 7.49
C LEU A 45 -11.49 2.23 7.70
N VAL A 46 -12.03 2.73 8.82
CA VAL A 46 -12.02 4.17 9.16
C VAL A 46 -10.60 4.70 9.30
N ILE A 47 -9.66 3.88 9.79
CA ILE A 47 -8.23 4.25 9.91
C ILE A 47 -7.49 4.08 8.59
N ALA A 48 -7.68 2.95 7.90
CA ALA A 48 -6.91 2.60 6.72
C ALA A 48 -7.27 3.45 5.50
N VAL A 49 -8.56 3.73 5.28
CA VAL A 49 -9.03 4.52 4.13
C VAL A 49 -8.33 5.89 4.05
N PRO A 50 -8.32 6.75 5.08
CA PRO A 50 -7.67 8.05 4.97
C PRO A 50 -6.15 7.93 4.80
N ILE A 51 -5.50 6.97 5.47
CA ILE A 51 -4.04 6.76 5.37
C ILE A 51 -3.66 6.32 3.95
N VAL A 52 -4.34 5.29 3.42
CA VAL A 52 -4.09 4.77 2.07
C VAL A 52 -4.43 5.84 1.03
N ALA A 53 -5.56 6.55 1.16
CA ALA A 53 -5.94 7.61 0.24
C ALA A 53 -4.93 8.77 0.23
N ALA A 54 -4.49 9.22 1.40
CA ALA A 54 -3.49 10.27 1.52
C ALA A 54 -2.16 9.84 0.89
N PHE A 55 -1.72 8.61 1.15
CA PHE A 55 -0.50 8.08 0.55
C PHE A 55 -0.60 7.99 -0.98
N VAL A 56 -1.69 7.41 -1.50
CA VAL A 56 -1.91 7.29 -2.95
C VAL A 56 -1.96 8.67 -3.61
N LEU A 57 -2.62 9.64 -3.00
CA LEU A 57 -2.69 11.02 -3.51
C LEU A 57 -1.30 11.67 -3.54
N LEU A 58 -0.55 11.59 -2.43
CA LEU A 58 0.81 12.14 -2.36
C LEU A 58 1.74 11.49 -3.38
N TRP A 59 1.69 10.15 -3.47
CA TRP A 59 2.46 9.37 -4.46
C TRP A 59 2.09 9.75 -5.88
N TRP A 60 0.80 9.92 -6.16
CA TRP A 60 0.31 10.29 -7.49
C TRP A 60 0.76 11.70 -7.87
N LEU A 61 0.62 12.69 -6.99
CA LEU A 61 1.08 14.07 -7.23
C LEU A 61 2.59 14.12 -7.45
N ALA A 62 3.35 13.41 -6.63
CA ALA A 62 4.79 13.23 -6.76
C ALA A 62 5.19 12.70 -8.15
N ASN A 63 4.56 11.61 -8.59
CA ASN A 63 4.85 11.01 -9.89
C ASN A 63 4.32 11.83 -11.06
N ALA A 64 3.16 12.49 -10.92
CA ALA A 64 2.65 13.41 -11.94
C ALA A 64 3.62 14.59 -12.16
N PHE A 65 4.16 15.15 -11.08
CA PHE A 65 5.18 16.20 -11.15
C PHE A 65 6.49 15.70 -11.76
N ALA A 66 6.95 14.50 -11.39
CA ALA A 66 8.16 13.92 -11.96
C ALA A 66 8.00 13.58 -13.46
N ARG A 67 6.79 13.20 -13.88
CA ARG A 67 6.46 12.85 -15.26
C ARG A 67 6.66 14.02 -16.24
N ARG A 68 6.61 15.27 -15.79
CA ARG A 68 6.88 16.44 -16.66
C ARG A 68 8.29 16.42 -17.27
N TRP A 69 9.21 15.65 -16.68
CA TRP A 69 10.58 15.47 -17.14
C TRP A 69 10.83 14.10 -17.80
N ASN A 70 9.78 13.31 -18.03
CA ASN A 70 9.89 11.93 -18.53
C ASN A 70 9.04 11.74 -19.78
N THR A 71 9.64 11.22 -20.85
CA THR A 71 8.99 10.98 -22.15
C THR A 71 8.38 9.58 -22.29
N ALA A 72 8.51 8.72 -21.27
CA ALA A 72 7.94 7.38 -21.29
C ALA A 72 6.41 7.40 -21.44
N ALA A 73 5.90 6.44 -22.21
CA ALA A 73 4.46 6.25 -22.36
C ALA A 73 3.81 6.01 -20.98
N ALA A 74 2.62 6.59 -20.77
CA ALA A 74 1.90 6.49 -19.49
C ALA A 74 1.71 5.04 -19.03
N ARG A 75 1.41 4.13 -19.98
CA ARG A 75 1.20 2.70 -19.71
C ARG A 75 2.41 1.99 -19.12
N VAL A 76 3.61 2.55 -19.30
CA VAL A 76 4.87 1.99 -18.79
C VAL A 76 5.31 2.76 -17.54
N TYR A 77 5.22 4.09 -17.58
CA TYR A 77 5.66 4.96 -16.50
C TYR A 77 4.98 4.63 -15.16
N TRP A 78 3.65 4.58 -15.14
CA TRP A 78 2.89 4.37 -13.90
C TRP A 78 3.14 3.01 -13.23
N PRO A 79 3.07 1.87 -13.93
CA PRO A 79 3.34 0.58 -13.30
C PRO A 79 4.80 0.45 -12.85
N VAL A 80 5.77 0.98 -13.59
CA VAL A 80 7.18 0.98 -13.16
C VAL A 80 7.35 1.81 -11.89
N CYS A 81 6.75 3.00 -11.81
CA CYS A 81 6.80 3.81 -10.61
C CYS A 81 6.21 3.07 -9.40
N ALA A 82 5.07 2.40 -9.58
CA ALA A 82 4.44 1.62 -8.52
C ALA A 82 5.33 0.45 -8.08
N ALA A 83 5.88 -0.30 -9.03
CA ALA A 83 6.79 -1.42 -8.75
C ALA A 83 8.01 -0.94 -7.96
N VAL A 84 8.66 0.15 -8.38
CA VAL A 84 9.83 0.71 -7.69
C VAL A 84 9.48 1.21 -6.28
N THR A 85 8.28 1.74 -6.05
CA THR A 85 7.82 2.12 -4.71
C THR A 85 7.63 0.91 -3.80
N LEU A 86 7.22 -0.24 -4.33
CA LEU A 86 7.01 -1.44 -3.54
C LEU A 86 8.31 -2.17 -3.17
N VAL A 87 9.40 -2.03 -3.94
CA VAL A 87 10.67 -2.74 -3.70
C VAL A 87 11.19 -2.59 -2.25
N PRO A 88 11.32 -1.38 -1.68
CA PRO A 88 11.79 -1.22 -0.30
C PRO A 88 10.82 -1.81 0.71
N THR A 89 9.51 -1.67 0.48
CA THR A 89 8.48 -2.24 1.36
C THR A 89 8.56 -3.76 1.38
N SER A 90 8.67 -4.39 0.22
CA SER A 90 8.82 -5.84 0.10
C SER A 90 10.11 -6.32 0.76
N ALA A 91 11.23 -5.62 0.55
CA ALA A 91 12.49 -5.97 1.20
C ALA A 91 12.38 -5.88 2.73
N LEU A 92 11.82 -4.79 3.27
CA LEU A 92 11.61 -4.64 4.72
C LEU A 92 10.72 -5.76 5.27
N MET A 93 9.62 -6.10 4.59
CA MET A 93 8.71 -7.18 5.02
C MET A 93 9.32 -8.59 4.95
N ILE A 94 10.35 -8.80 4.13
CA ILE A 94 11.03 -10.10 3.98
C ILE A 94 12.19 -10.26 4.97
N PHE A 95 12.91 -9.17 5.26
CA PHE A 95 14.17 -9.22 6.01
C PHE A 95 14.07 -8.76 7.48
N LEU A 96 12.96 -8.13 7.89
CA LEU A 96 12.66 -7.77 9.29
C LEU A 96 11.56 -8.69 9.82
#